data_AF-A0A2U3PVQ9-F1
#
_entry.id   AF-A0A2U3PVQ9-F1
#
_cell.length_a   1.000
_cell.length_b   1.000
_cell.length_c   1.000
_cell.angle_alpha   90.00
_cell.angle_beta   90.00
_cell.angle_gamma   90.00
#
_symmetry.space_group_name_H-M   'P 1'
#
loop_
_entity.id
_entity.type
_entity.pdbx_description
1 polymer ?
#
loop_
_entity_poly.entity_id
_entity_poly.type
_entity_poly.pdbx_seq_one_letter_code
_entity_poly.pdbx_strand_id
1 'polypeptide(L)'
;MNNQVSGTQAAVLFGVKAPTGTTDLVDRFGELFEAEFQPGSGSWDGLFGAALSQRLTSALSFHTNVLAIATGTGTQNTNLGNRFHYNAALSYRVFGETTSEPDTHDPRKAYAHAGRSHSMVTKAPTIAAPHGHIALDALLEINGEWHGRQRIAGISDPNSGGNAIFVSPGLRLTVDNWSSYVLVGIPVVNDYNGVQATPAWRTLVGVSAVFGP
;
A
#
# COMPACT_ATOMS: atom_id res chain seq x y z
N MET A 1 -14.62 7.32 -6.85
CA MET A 1 -14.82 8.06 -8.13
C MET A 1 -13.67 7.68 -9.06
N ASN A 2 -13.95 7.28 -10.30
CA ASN A 2 -12.91 6.87 -11.26
C ASN A 2 -13.09 7.69 -12.53
N ASN A 3 -12.14 8.60 -12.81
CA ASN A 3 -12.14 9.38 -14.04
C ASN A 3 -11.03 8.89 -14.96
N GLN A 4 -11.41 8.09 -15.96
CA GLN A 4 -10.50 7.48 -16.92
C GLN A 4 -9.80 8.51 -17.82
N VAL A 5 -10.37 9.71 -18.00
CA VAL A 5 -9.78 10.78 -18.82
C VAL A 5 -8.61 11.46 -18.09
N SER A 6 -8.67 11.55 -16.76
CA SER A 6 -7.64 12.19 -15.93
C SER A 6 -6.69 11.20 -15.25
N GLY A 7 -6.97 9.89 -15.30
CA GLY A 7 -6.24 8.88 -14.54
C GLY A 7 -6.36 9.03 -13.02
N THR A 8 -7.46 9.61 -12.54
CA THR A 8 -7.70 9.89 -11.12
C THR A 8 -8.66 8.86 -10.53
N GLN A 9 -8.24 8.24 -9.43
CA GLN A 9 -9.00 7.27 -8.66
C GLN A 9 -9.06 7.71 -7.21
N ALA A 10 -10.26 7.73 -6.63
CA ALA A 10 -10.46 8.04 -5.23
C ALA A 10 -11.36 7.00 -4.56
N ALA A 11 -11.02 6.63 -3.34
CA ALA A 11 -11.73 5.69 -2.50
C ALA A 11 -11.89 6.23 -1.08
N VAL A 12 -12.98 5.84 -0.42
CA VAL A 12 -13.18 5.99 1.02
C VAL A 12 -13.08 4.60 1.63
N LEU A 13 -12.42 4.51 2.78
CA LEU A 13 -12.17 3.28 3.51
C LEU A 13 -12.93 3.34 4.83
N PHE A 14 -13.59 2.26 5.20
CA PHE A 14 -14.19 2.10 6.51
C PHE A 14 -14.16 0.63 6.90
N GLY A 15 -14.08 0.34 8.19
CA GLY A 15 -14.02 -1.02 8.69
C GLY A 15 -14.12 -1.09 10.19
N VAL A 16 -14.23 -2.30 10.71
CA VAL A 16 -14.20 -2.60 12.13
C VAL A 16 -13.23 -3.74 12.39
N LYS A 17 -12.48 -3.67 13.48
CA LYS A 17 -11.68 -4.78 14.01
C LYS A 17 -12.47 -5.43 15.14
N ALA A 18 -12.82 -6.70 14.97
CA ALA A 18 -13.49 -7.49 15.99
C ALA A 18 -12.47 -8.17 16.94
N PRO A 19 -12.75 -8.27 18.25
CA PRO A 19 -11.84 -8.84 19.24
C PRO A 19 -11.88 -10.38 19.22
N THR A 20 -11.38 -10.99 18.16
CA THR A 20 -11.39 -12.45 17.96
C THR A 20 -10.06 -13.14 18.28
N GLY A 21 -9.00 -12.36 18.48
CA GLY A 21 -7.68 -12.88 18.87
C GLY A 21 -7.62 -13.26 20.36
N THR A 22 -6.72 -14.17 20.69
CA THR A 22 -6.45 -14.62 22.06
C THR A 22 -5.86 -13.50 22.92
N THR A 23 -6.27 -13.43 24.19
CA THR A 23 -5.86 -12.37 25.14
C THR A 23 -5.43 -12.93 26.50
N ASP A 24 -5.13 -14.22 26.56
CA ASP A 24 -4.87 -15.01 27.77
C ASP A 24 -3.51 -15.73 27.73
N LEU A 25 -2.59 -15.29 26.86
CA LEU A 25 -1.25 -15.89 26.82
C LEU A 25 -0.47 -15.53 28.07
N VAL A 26 0.17 -16.55 28.64
CA VAL A 26 1.02 -16.46 29.83
C VAL A 26 2.47 -16.74 29.48
N ASP A 27 3.37 -16.26 30.33
CA ASP A 27 4.79 -16.55 30.25
C ASP A 27 5.15 -17.94 30.84
N ARG A 28 6.45 -18.26 30.88
CA ARG A 28 6.96 -19.55 31.40
C ARG A 28 6.74 -19.76 32.91
N PHE A 29 6.37 -18.72 33.63
CA PHE A 29 6.12 -18.74 35.07
C PHE A 29 4.61 -18.68 35.39
N GLY A 30 3.75 -18.57 34.37
CA GLY A 30 2.30 -18.50 34.51
C GLY A 30 1.76 -17.07 34.69
N GLU A 31 2.58 -16.04 34.49
CA GLU A 31 2.14 -14.64 34.52
C GLU A 31 1.52 -14.26 33.18
N LEU A 32 0.37 -13.59 33.22
CA LEU A 32 -0.30 -13.12 32.00
C LEU A 32 0.54 -12.02 31.33
N PHE A 33 0.79 -12.13 30.02
CA PHE A 33 1.46 -11.06 29.30
C PHE A 33 0.64 -9.77 29.35
N GLU A 34 1.33 -8.63 29.43
CA GLU A 34 0.71 -7.31 29.32
C GLU A 34 -0.08 -7.18 28.02
N ALA A 35 -1.12 -6.34 28.03
CA ALA A 35 -2.08 -6.24 26.93
C ALA A 35 -1.43 -5.92 25.56
N GLU A 36 -0.30 -5.21 25.54
CA GLU A 36 0.47 -4.88 24.33
C GLU A 36 1.28 -6.04 23.76
N PHE A 37 1.57 -7.07 24.57
CA PHE A 37 2.24 -8.30 24.16
C PHE A 37 1.28 -9.45 23.88
N GLN A 38 -0.02 -9.27 24.13
CA GLN A 38 -1.05 -10.22 23.74
C GLN A 38 -1.26 -10.21 22.21
N PRO A 39 -1.46 -11.37 21.55
CA PRO A 39 -1.72 -11.42 20.11
C PRO A 39 -2.99 -10.67 19.70
N GLY A 40 -4.02 -10.67 20.57
CA GLY A 40 -5.24 -9.89 20.43
C GLY A 40 -5.30 -8.77 21.47
N SER A 41 -5.82 -7.61 21.09
CA SER A 41 -6.06 -6.51 22.03
C SER A 41 -7.31 -6.69 22.89
N GLY A 42 -8.23 -7.59 22.49
CA GLY A 42 -9.55 -7.72 23.11
C GLY A 42 -10.48 -6.52 22.90
N SER A 43 -10.10 -5.54 22.07
CA SER A 43 -10.88 -4.33 21.80
C SER A 43 -11.61 -4.39 20.46
N TRP A 44 -12.77 -3.72 20.42
CA TRP A 44 -13.37 -3.28 19.17
C TRP A 44 -12.70 -2.01 18.70
N ASP A 45 -12.24 -1.98 17.46
CA ASP A 45 -11.65 -0.77 16.87
C ASP A 45 -12.40 -0.37 15.60
N GLY A 46 -12.61 0.93 15.42
CA GLY A 46 -13.18 1.50 14.20
C GLY A 46 -12.08 2.01 13.27
N LEU A 47 -12.22 1.77 11.97
CA LEU A 47 -11.29 2.23 10.94
C LEU A 47 -12.01 3.17 9.98
N PHE A 48 -11.40 4.30 9.65
CA PHE A 48 -11.93 5.25 8.68
C PHE A 48 -10.80 5.93 7.92
N GLY A 49 -10.91 6.04 6.60
CA GLY A 49 -9.84 6.58 5.78
C GLY A 49 -10.26 6.97 4.38
N ALA A 50 -9.28 7.42 3.61
CA ALA A 50 -9.44 7.76 2.20
C ALA A 50 -8.14 7.51 1.45
N ALA A 51 -8.26 7.24 0.15
CA ALA A 51 -7.14 7.08 -0.74
C ALA A 51 -7.40 7.81 -2.06
N LEU A 52 -6.33 8.37 -2.63
CA LEU A 52 -6.32 9.03 -3.92
C LEU A 52 -5.12 8.52 -4.72
N SER A 53 -5.34 8.23 -5.99
CA SER A 53 -4.29 7.95 -6.96
C SER A 53 -4.52 8.82 -8.17
N GLN A 54 -3.49 9.49 -8.64
CA GLN A 54 -3.55 10.38 -9.79
C GLN A 54 -2.37 10.12 -10.70
N ARG A 55 -2.66 9.86 -11.97
CA ARG A 55 -1.64 9.88 -13.02
C ARG A 55 -1.27 11.34 -13.32
N LEU A 56 0.00 11.69 -13.09
CA LEU A 56 0.53 13.02 -13.37
C LEU A 56 1.04 13.13 -14.82
N THR A 57 1.73 12.10 -15.30
CA THR A 57 2.19 11.95 -16.69
C THR A 57 2.03 10.50 -17.15
N SER A 58 2.42 10.17 -18.38
CA SER A 58 2.43 8.76 -18.84
C SER A 58 3.31 7.85 -17.97
N ALA A 59 4.42 8.38 -17.45
CA ALA A 59 5.38 7.63 -16.64
C ALA A 59 5.27 7.87 -15.14
N LEU A 60 4.66 8.98 -14.69
CA LEU A 60 4.63 9.37 -13.27
C LEU A 60 3.21 9.28 -12.70
N SER A 61 3.07 8.54 -11.60
CA SER A 61 1.83 8.47 -10.81
C SER A 61 2.09 8.88 -9.37
N PHE A 62 1.10 9.54 -8.78
CA PHE A 62 1.07 9.93 -7.37
C PHE A 62 -0.03 9.16 -6.65
N HIS A 63 0.27 8.65 -5.46
CA HIS A 63 -0.63 7.93 -4.60
C HIS A 63 -0.60 8.52 -3.20
N THR A 64 -1.74 8.63 -2.54
CA THR A 64 -1.80 9.05 -1.14
C THR A 64 -2.96 8.37 -0.43
N ASN A 65 -2.77 8.06 0.85
CA ASN A 65 -3.84 7.58 1.70
C ASN A 65 -3.70 8.11 3.12
N VAL A 66 -4.83 8.14 3.81
CA VAL A 66 -4.92 8.41 5.24
C VAL A 66 -5.85 7.39 5.88
N LEU A 67 -5.55 6.96 7.11
CA LEU A 67 -6.35 6.00 7.86
C LEU A 67 -6.31 6.34 9.36
N ALA A 68 -7.46 6.66 9.91
CA ALA A 68 -7.69 6.79 11.35
C ALA A 68 -8.20 5.47 11.93
N ILE A 69 -7.64 5.08 13.08
CA ILE A 69 -8.06 3.91 13.86
C ILE A 69 -8.44 4.40 15.25
N ALA A 70 -9.73 4.28 15.58
CA ALA A 70 -10.26 4.55 16.90
C ALA A 70 -10.24 3.26 17.72
N THR A 71 -9.35 3.20 18.70
CA THR A 71 -9.07 1.99 19.49
C THR A 71 -9.95 1.97 20.73
N GLY A 72 -10.68 0.87 20.94
CA GLY A 72 -11.49 0.65 22.13
C GLY A 72 -10.64 0.22 23.35
N THR A 73 -11.25 0.20 24.52
CA THR A 73 -10.67 -0.48 25.69
C THR A 73 -10.90 -1.98 25.54
N GLY A 74 -9.85 -2.78 25.68
CA GLY A 74 -9.87 -4.22 25.49
C GLY A 74 -9.48 -5.00 26.75
N THR A 75 -8.66 -6.03 26.57
CA THR A 75 -8.19 -6.89 27.66
C THR A 75 -7.48 -6.10 28.74
N GLN A 76 -7.51 -6.61 29.98
CA GLN A 76 -6.85 -6.01 31.13
C GLN A 76 -7.21 -4.52 31.35
N ASN A 77 -8.44 -4.12 30.97
CA ASN A 77 -8.92 -2.73 31.00
C ASN A 77 -7.95 -1.74 30.34
N THR A 78 -7.32 -2.17 29.24
CA THR A 78 -6.28 -1.43 28.54
C THR A 78 -6.78 -0.92 27.19
N ASN A 79 -6.54 0.35 26.91
CA ASN A 79 -6.71 0.97 25.61
C ASN A 79 -5.32 1.23 25.03
N LEU A 80 -5.00 0.59 23.91
CA LEU A 80 -3.66 0.69 23.27
C LEU A 80 -3.43 2.01 22.53
N GLY A 81 -4.38 2.94 22.55
CA GLY A 81 -4.28 4.25 21.90
C GLY A 81 -4.78 4.26 20.46
N ASN A 82 -5.40 5.38 20.07
CA ASN A 82 -5.83 5.63 18.69
C ASN A 82 -4.63 5.79 17.77
N ARG A 83 -4.79 5.47 16.48
CA ARG A 83 -3.73 5.65 15.47
C ARG A 83 -4.21 6.48 14.30
N PHE A 84 -3.28 7.20 13.69
CA PHE A 84 -3.50 7.91 12.44
C PHE A 84 -2.33 7.68 11.51
N HIS A 85 -2.58 6.97 10.42
CA HIS A 85 -1.59 6.65 9.40
C HIS A 85 -1.78 7.57 8.21
N TYR A 86 -0.69 8.03 7.63
CA TYR A 86 -0.71 8.82 6.41
C TYR A 86 0.43 8.41 5.49
N ASN A 87 0.17 8.47 4.19
CA ASN A 87 1.05 7.99 3.16
C ASN A 87 0.97 8.87 1.92
N ALA A 88 2.11 9.13 1.30
CA ALA A 88 2.22 9.72 -0.02
C ALA A 88 3.36 9.04 -0.79
N ALA A 89 3.11 8.61 -2.01
CA ALA A 89 4.06 7.88 -2.83
C ALA A 89 4.07 8.40 -4.28
N LEU A 90 5.27 8.44 -4.85
CA LEU A 90 5.51 8.65 -6.27
C LEU A 90 5.97 7.33 -6.89
N SER A 91 5.37 6.97 -8.02
CA SER A 91 5.76 5.82 -8.84
C SER A 91 6.15 6.32 -10.21
N TYR A 92 7.41 6.12 -10.58
CA TYR A 92 7.95 6.49 -11.88
C TYR A 92 8.30 5.24 -12.70
N ARG A 93 7.64 5.08 -13.85
CA ARG A 93 7.90 4.03 -14.84
C ARG A 93 9.24 4.30 -15.51
N VAL A 94 10.25 3.48 -15.17
CA VAL A 94 11.59 3.55 -15.77
C VAL A 94 11.55 2.96 -17.18
N PHE A 95 10.92 1.80 -17.34
CA PHE A 95 10.66 1.16 -18.63
C PHE A 95 9.50 0.16 -18.55
N GLY A 96 9.00 -0.26 -19.70
CA GLY A 96 7.87 -1.17 -19.85
C GLY A 96 6.58 -0.44 -20.23
N GLU A 97 5.71 -1.12 -20.98
CA GLU A 97 4.45 -0.55 -21.44
C GLU A 97 3.59 -0.11 -20.25
N THR A 98 2.97 1.06 -20.38
CA THR A 98 2.00 1.55 -19.43
C THR A 98 0.72 0.77 -19.67
N THR A 99 0.34 -0.12 -18.73
CA THR A 99 -0.87 -0.98 -18.81
C THR A 99 -2.17 -0.17 -18.69
N SER A 100 -2.26 0.96 -19.38
CA SER A 100 -3.39 1.88 -19.33
C SER A 100 -3.67 2.55 -20.67
N GLU A 101 -3.14 2.00 -21.76
CA GLU A 101 -3.93 1.99 -22.97
C GLU A 101 -4.83 0.75 -22.90
N PRO A 102 -6.16 0.91 -22.76
CA PRO A 102 -7.00 -0.07 -23.42
C PRO A 102 -6.56 -0.01 -24.88
N ASP A 103 -6.18 -1.14 -25.45
CA ASP A 103 -6.03 -1.30 -26.90
C ASP A 103 -7.34 -0.87 -27.57
N THR A 104 -7.47 0.44 -27.81
CA THR A 104 -8.41 0.99 -28.75
C THR A 104 -7.78 0.73 -30.11
N HIS A 105 -7.85 -0.52 -30.54
CA HIS A 105 -7.90 -0.82 -31.96
C HIS A 105 -9.12 -0.07 -32.49
N ASP A 106 -8.92 1.19 -32.91
CA ASP A 106 -9.90 1.95 -33.65
C ASP A 106 -10.10 1.24 -34.99
N PRO A 107 -11.22 0.51 -35.20
CA PRO A 107 -11.44 -0.22 -36.44
C PRO A 107 -11.63 0.75 -37.62
N ARG A 108 -11.82 2.06 -37.36
CA ARG A 108 -12.10 3.07 -38.39
C ARG A 108 -10.83 3.72 -38.94
N LYS A 109 -9.68 3.62 -38.25
CA LYS A 109 -8.38 4.03 -38.81
C LYS A 109 -7.72 2.97 -39.70
N ALA A 110 -8.20 1.72 -39.66
CA ALA A 110 -7.76 0.66 -40.57
C ALA A 110 -8.25 0.84 -42.03
N TYR A 111 -9.21 1.73 -42.29
CA TYR A 111 -9.75 1.97 -43.65
C TYR A 111 -9.20 3.23 -44.33
N ALA A 112 -8.27 3.97 -43.70
CA ALA A 112 -7.74 5.23 -44.23
C ALA A 112 -6.51 5.08 -45.17
N HIS A 113 -6.07 3.86 -45.47
CA HIS A 113 -4.99 3.59 -46.42
C HIS A 113 -5.36 2.51 -47.45
N ALA A 114 -6.53 2.64 -48.08
CA ALA A 114 -6.85 1.90 -49.30
C ALA A 114 -6.70 2.81 -50.53
N GLY A 115 -5.48 2.88 -51.07
CA GLY A 115 -5.25 3.75 -52.22
C GLY A 115 -3.84 3.79 -52.83
N ARG A 116 -3.17 2.65 -53.07
CA ARG A 116 -2.40 2.37 -54.30
C ARG A 116 -1.66 1.04 -54.23
N SER A 117 -1.79 0.31 -55.33
CA SER A 117 -1.30 -1.04 -55.63
C SER A 117 0.22 -1.19 -55.52
N HIS A 118 0.71 -2.24 -54.85
CA HIS A 118 1.94 -2.97 -55.22
C HIS A 118 1.92 -4.43 -54.71
N SER A 119 2.44 -5.30 -55.59
CA SER A 119 2.62 -6.77 -55.58
C SER A 119 2.42 -7.59 -54.29
N MET A 120 1.62 -8.64 -54.44
CA MET A 120 1.40 -9.75 -53.50
C MET A 120 2.71 -10.49 -53.21
N VAL A 121 3.23 -10.34 -52.00
CA VAL A 121 4.11 -11.32 -51.35
C VAL A 121 3.29 -11.98 -50.26
N THR A 122 2.88 -13.23 -50.48
CA THR A 122 2.33 -14.10 -49.44
C THR A 122 3.38 -14.35 -48.37
N LYS A 123 3.37 -13.55 -47.30
CA LYS A 123 4.02 -13.91 -46.04
C LYS A 123 2.94 -14.51 -45.16
N ALA A 124 3.12 -15.79 -44.82
CA ALA A 124 2.28 -16.53 -43.88
C ALA A 124 2.01 -15.71 -42.60
N PRO A 125 0.87 -15.90 -41.90
CA PRO A 125 0.61 -15.19 -40.67
C PRO A 125 1.75 -15.51 -39.70
N THR A 126 2.59 -14.52 -39.44
CA THR A 126 3.59 -14.63 -38.39
C THR A 126 2.79 -14.62 -37.11
N ILE A 127 2.67 -15.79 -36.48
CA ILE A 127 2.21 -15.94 -35.10
C ILE A 127 3.00 -14.89 -34.32
N ALA A 128 2.34 -13.83 -33.86
CA ALA A 128 2.98 -12.82 -33.03
C ALA A 128 3.57 -13.57 -31.83
N ALA A 129 4.89 -13.53 -31.69
CA ALA A 129 5.56 -14.11 -30.55
C ALA A 129 4.97 -13.48 -29.28
N PRO A 130 4.71 -14.25 -28.21
CA PRO A 130 4.23 -13.68 -26.97
C PRO A 130 5.33 -12.75 -26.45
N HIS A 131 5.11 -11.44 -26.55
CA HIS A 131 6.00 -10.45 -25.97
C HIS A 131 5.68 -10.42 -24.48
N GLY A 132 6.55 -11.00 -23.65
CA GLY A 132 6.42 -10.88 -22.20
C GLY A 132 6.49 -9.41 -21.79
N HIS A 133 5.48 -8.91 -21.09
CA HIS A 133 5.43 -7.51 -20.69
C HIS A 133 6.27 -7.35 -19.42
N ILE A 134 7.49 -6.84 -19.57
CA ILE A 134 8.36 -6.48 -18.44
C ILE A 134 8.29 -4.98 -18.18
N ALA A 135 8.14 -4.60 -16.91
CA ALA A 135 8.16 -3.21 -16.48
C ALA A 135 8.91 -3.02 -15.16
N LEU A 136 9.62 -1.90 -15.06
CA LEU A 136 10.29 -1.48 -13.83
C LEU A 136 9.78 -0.10 -13.42
N ASP A 137 9.37 0.01 -12.16
CA ASP A 137 9.02 1.27 -11.50
C ASP A 137 10.03 1.61 -10.41
N ALA A 138 10.45 2.87 -10.37
CA ALA A 138 11.07 3.48 -9.21
C ALA A 138 10.00 4.06 -8.29
N LEU A 139 10.11 3.77 -7.00
CA LEU A 139 9.17 4.18 -5.97
C LEU A 139 9.86 5.10 -4.97
N LEU A 140 9.17 6.15 -4.56
CA LEU A 140 9.54 6.96 -3.41
C LEU A 140 8.31 7.21 -2.57
N GLU A 141 8.35 6.78 -1.31
CA GLU A 141 7.22 6.88 -0.40
C GLU A 141 7.60 7.67 0.86
N ILE A 142 6.68 8.49 1.33
CA ILE A 142 6.70 9.09 2.65
C ILE A 142 5.52 8.52 3.40
N ASN A 143 5.79 7.88 4.53
CA ASN A 143 4.75 7.28 5.36
C ASN A 143 4.99 7.66 6.81
N GLY A 144 3.91 7.95 7.52
CA GLY A 144 3.99 8.28 8.93
C GLY A 144 2.83 7.71 9.72
N GLU A 145 3.09 7.57 11.01
CA GLU A 145 2.13 7.09 11.99
C GLU A 145 2.19 8.00 13.21
N TRP A 146 1.05 8.60 13.53
CA TRP A 146 0.80 9.12 14.85
C TRP A 146 0.08 8.05 15.67
N HIS A 147 0.56 7.83 16.89
CA HIS A 147 0.00 6.87 17.84
C HIS A 147 -0.29 7.57 19.16
N GLY A 148 -1.55 7.56 19.58
CA GLY A 148 -1.99 8.06 20.86
C GLY A 148 -1.46 7.22 22.02
N ARG A 149 -1.40 7.81 23.21
CA ARG A 149 -0.94 7.12 24.41
C ARG A 149 -1.86 5.97 24.80
N GLN A 150 -1.25 4.91 25.30
CA GLN A 150 -1.88 3.81 26.00
C GLN A 150 -2.50 4.30 27.31
N ARG A 151 -3.63 3.70 27.69
CA ARG A 151 -4.27 3.91 28.98
C ARG A 151 -4.61 2.57 29.61
N ILE A 152 -4.18 2.36 30.86
CA ILE A 152 -4.48 1.15 31.65
C ILE A 152 -5.35 1.58 32.81
N ALA A 153 -6.54 0.99 32.93
CA ALA A 153 -7.53 1.38 33.92
C ALA A 153 -7.82 2.91 33.96
N GLY A 154 -7.77 3.55 32.78
CA GLY A 154 -7.98 4.99 32.61
C GLY A 154 -6.74 5.86 32.87
N ILE A 155 -5.65 5.29 33.38
CA ILE A 155 -4.38 6.00 33.64
C ILE A 155 -3.53 5.97 32.37
N SER A 156 -3.11 7.14 31.89
CA SER A 156 -2.26 7.24 30.70
C SER A 156 -0.82 6.83 31.01
N ASP A 157 -0.25 5.99 30.16
CA ASP A 157 1.17 5.67 30.20
C ASP A 157 1.99 6.76 29.48
N PRO A 158 2.89 7.48 30.18
CA PRO A 158 3.74 8.50 29.56
C PRO A 158 4.79 7.93 28.60
N ASN A 159 5.10 6.62 28.65
CA ASN A 159 6.11 5.97 27.82
C ASN A 159 5.50 5.25 26.62
N SER A 160 4.34 5.71 26.13
CA SER A 160 3.62 5.06 25.04
C SER A 160 3.22 6.05 23.93
N GLY A 161 3.03 5.53 22.72
CA GLY A 161 2.66 6.34 21.55
C GLY A 161 3.76 7.30 21.09
N GLY A 162 3.42 8.21 20.20
CA GLY A 162 4.37 9.13 19.57
C GLY A 162 4.05 9.38 18.10
N ASN A 163 5.05 9.85 17.36
CA ASN A 163 4.95 10.05 15.93
C ASN A 163 6.24 9.60 15.24
N ALA A 164 6.09 8.84 14.16
CA ALA A 164 7.21 8.47 13.31
C ALA A 164 6.91 8.77 11.85
N ILE A 165 7.94 9.23 11.13
CA ILE A 165 7.88 9.48 9.69
C ILE A 165 9.06 8.80 9.03
N PHE A 166 8.79 8.08 7.94
CA PHE A 166 9.77 7.38 7.15
C PHE A 166 9.77 7.90 5.72
N VAL A 167 10.95 7.91 5.12
CA VAL A 167 11.13 8.06 3.68
C VAL A 167 11.64 6.74 3.14
N SER A 168 10.94 6.16 2.17
CA SER A 168 11.15 4.81 1.67
C SER A 168 11.37 4.82 0.15
N PRO A 169 12.63 4.86 -0.33
CA PRO A 169 12.92 4.51 -1.72
C PRO A 169 12.68 3.02 -1.99
N GLY A 170 12.35 2.67 -3.23
CA GLY A 170 12.18 1.29 -3.64
C GLY A 170 12.04 1.07 -5.13
N LEU A 171 11.89 -0.19 -5.50
CA LEU A 171 11.70 -0.64 -6.88
C LEU A 171 10.53 -1.62 -6.93
N ARG A 172 9.79 -1.61 -8.05
CA ARG A 172 8.79 -2.62 -8.37
C ARG A 172 9.05 -3.18 -9.76
N LEU A 173 9.24 -4.48 -9.85
CA LEU A 173 9.40 -5.23 -11.09
C LEU A 173 8.10 -5.99 -11.39
N THR A 174 7.53 -5.74 -12.56
CA THR A 174 6.38 -6.48 -13.07
C THR A 174 6.81 -7.31 -14.28
N VAL A 175 6.52 -8.60 -14.26
CA VAL A 175 6.78 -9.55 -15.34
C VAL A 175 5.49 -10.30 -15.59
N ASP A 176 4.88 -10.05 -16.75
CA ASP A 176 3.60 -10.60 -17.14
C ASP A 176 2.52 -10.35 -16.08
N ASN A 177 2.10 -11.38 -15.35
CA ASN A 177 1.09 -11.30 -14.31
C ASN A 177 1.66 -11.24 -12.89
N TRP A 178 2.99 -11.23 -12.73
CA TRP A 178 3.67 -11.13 -11.44
C TRP A 178 4.16 -9.71 -11.20
N SER A 179 3.98 -9.20 -9.99
CA SER A 179 4.59 -7.96 -9.54
C SER A 179 5.32 -8.21 -8.24
N SER A 180 6.58 -7.79 -8.18
CA SER A 180 7.41 -7.86 -6.98
C SER A 180 7.92 -6.47 -6.64
N TYR A 181 8.05 -6.17 -5.35
CA TYR A 181 8.58 -4.88 -4.93
C TYR A 181 9.47 -5.02 -3.70
N VAL A 182 10.37 -4.05 -3.55
CA VAL A 182 11.20 -3.85 -2.36
C VAL A 182 11.25 -2.36 -2.04
N LEU A 183 10.98 -2.00 -0.80
CA LEU A 183 11.14 -0.64 -0.27
C LEU A 183 11.98 -0.68 1.01
N VAL A 184 12.85 0.31 1.18
CA VAL A 184 13.68 0.47 2.38
C VAL A 184 13.33 1.81 3.03
N GLY A 185 12.58 1.76 4.12
CA GLY A 185 12.17 2.93 4.90
C GLY A 185 13.22 3.36 5.91
N ILE A 186 13.63 4.61 5.78
CA ILE A 186 14.56 5.28 6.68
C ILE A 186 13.74 6.25 7.55
N PRO A 187 13.80 6.15 8.89
CA PRO A 187 13.11 7.09 9.75
C PRO A 187 13.75 8.47 9.63
N VAL A 188 12.93 9.49 9.36
CA VAL A 188 13.34 10.91 9.33
C VAL A 188 12.82 11.69 10.53
N VAL A 189 11.76 11.21 11.18
CA VAL A 189 11.23 11.71 12.45
C VAL A 189 10.89 10.51 13.32
N ASN A 190 11.30 10.54 14.60
CA ASN A 190 11.06 9.49 15.59
C ASN A 190 10.77 10.15 16.96
N ASP A 191 9.61 10.77 17.09
CA ASP A 191 9.17 11.46 18.30
C ASP A 191 8.29 10.54 19.15
N TYR A 192 8.91 9.47 19.66
CA TYR A 192 8.25 8.56 20.61
C TYR A 192 8.28 9.12 22.03
N ASN A 193 7.20 8.92 22.80
CA ASN A 193 7.13 9.44 24.16
C ASN A 193 7.98 8.58 25.12
N GLY A 194 8.79 9.22 25.96
CA GLY A 194 9.52 8.51 27.02
C GLY A 194 10.55 7.50 26.48
N VAL A 195 10.71 6.38 27.17
CA VAL A 195 11.68 5.33 26.80
C VAL A 195 10.98 4.23 26.02
N GLN A 196 11.13 4.25 24.70
CA GLN A 196 10.56 3.25 23.79
C GLN A 196 11.60 2.76 22.80
N ALA A 197 11.40 1.53 22.31
CA ALA A 197 12.18 1.01 21.19
C ALA A 197 11.81 1.77 19.91
N THR A 198 12.79 2.40 19.28
CA THR A 198 12.60 3.12 18.02
C THR A 198 13.23 2.34 16.87
N PRO A 199 12.52 2.19 15.74
CA PRO A 199 13.06 1.46 14.60
C PRO A 199 14.19 2.26 13.93
N ALA A 200 15.31 1.59 13.64
CA ALA A 200 16.43 2.19 12.91
C ALA A 200 16.22 2.20 11.38
N TRP A 201 15.55 1.17 10.86
CA TRP A 201 15.14 1.04 9.45
C TRP A 201 13.98 0.05 9.35
N ARG A 202 13.25 0.10 8.23
CA ARG A 202 12.19 -0.86 7.88
C ARG A 202 12.38 -1.33 6.45
N THR A 203 12.19 -2.61 6.19
CA THR A 203 12.13 -3.13 4.81
C THR A 203 10.78 -3.77 4.55
N LEU A 204 10.19 -3.42 3.41
CA LEU A 204 8.96 -4.01 2.92
C LEU A 204 9.28 -4.74 1.62
N VAL A 205 8.93 -6.02 1.54
CA VAL A 205 9.04 -6.84 0.32
C VAL A 205 7.69 -7.49 0.09
N GLY A 206 7.26 -7.53 -1.17
CA GLY A 206 6.03 -8.20 -1.52
C GLY A 206 6.07 -8.77 -2.93
N VAL A 207 5.29 -9.81 -3.13
CA VAL A 207 5.03 -10.43 -4.43
C VAL A 207 3.53 -10.58 -4.55
N SER A 208 2.98 -10.15 -5.67
CA SER A 208 1.59 -10.34 -6.05
C SER A 208 1.53 -10.98 -7.43
N ALA A 209 0.51 -11.80 -7.64
CA ALA A 209 0.19 -12.38 -8.93
C ALA A 209 -1.27 -12.06 -9.25
N VAL A 210 -1.54 -11.65 -10.49
CA VAL A 210 -2.90 -11.50 -10.99
C VAL A 210 -3.28 -12.79 -11.69
N PHE A 211 -4.31 -13.45 -11.19
CA PHE A 211 -4.93 -14.58 -11.85
C PHE A 211 -6.21 -14.07 -12.53
N GLY A 212 -6.24 -14.12 -13.85
CA GLY A 212 -7.50 -13.99 -14.58
C GLY A 212 -8.33 -15.27 -14.42
N PRO A 213 -9.65 -15.22 -14.65
CA PRO A 213 -10.36 -16.41 -15.10
C PRO A 213 -9.81 -16.94 -16.43
#